data_AF-A0A642J445-F1
#
_entry.id   AF-A0A642J445-F1
#
_cell.length_a   1.000
_cell.length_b   1.000
_cell.length_c   1.000
_cell.angle_alpha   90.00
_cell.angle_beta   90.00
_cell.angle_gamma   90.00
#
_symmetry.space_group_name_H-M   'P 1'
#
loop_
_entity.id
_entity.type
_entity.pdbx_description
1 polymer ?
#
loop_
_entity_poly.entity_id
_entity_poly.type
_entity_poly.pdbx_seq_one_letter_code
_entity_poly.pdbx_strand_id
1 'polypeptide(L)'
;MHTIQINDDCYRVPESWDELTEKQLSYLVNLTQSDIPIEELKVHMMLYCLNAHVCRYRDIYRHQVKISIGTPGNKIPFRTHKKKYLLFPEEVNRLAELFNFLLMCEKDTEMKYHVHPELTVNPYRAFFCRFRKFRGPEDGLLDIRFEQFMHLQHYLDAMNLDPEQINHVLACLWHTSKTFNINRLEKDAS
;
A
#
# COMPACT_ATOMS: atom_id res chain seq x y z
N MET A 1 -9.35 2.86 -9.59
CA MET A 1 -9.74 3.87 -8.58
C MET A 1 -11.19 4.13 -8.85
N HIS A 2 -12.06 3.58 -8.01
CA HIS A 2 -13.49 3.64 -8.24
C HIS A 2 -14.07 4.92 -7.63
N THR A 3 -14.98 5.57 -8.35
CA THR A 3 -15.69 6.75 -7.82
C THR A 3 -17.03 6.28 -7.27
N ILE A 4 -17.21 6.38 -5.96
CA ILE A 4 -18.49 6.09 -5.30
C ILE A 4 -19.24 7.39 -5.06
N GLN A 5 -20.56 7.33 -5.12
CA GLN A 5 -21.42 8.45 -4.77
C GLN A 5 -22.15 8.12 -3.46
N ILE A 6 -22.00 8.99 -2.47
CA ILE A 6 -22.74 8.92 -1.20
C ILE A 6 -23.63 10.16 -1.15
N ASN A 7 -24.95 9.97 -1.29
CA ASN A 7 -25.92 11.04 -1.52
C ASN A 7 -25.54 11.91 -2.73
N ASP A 8 -25.18 13.18 -2.53
CA ASP A 8 -24.81 14.12 -3.59
C ASP A 8 -23.28 14.29 -3.74
N ASP A 9 -22.49 13.55 -2.96
CA ASP A 9 -21.04 13.70 -2.91
C ASP A 9 -20.31 12.50 -3.53
N CYS A 10 -19.31 12.79 -4.37
CA CYS A 10 -18.46 11.78 -4.99
C CYS A 10 -17.15 11.60 -4.22
N TYR A 11 -16.81 10.35 -3.90
CA TYR A 11 -15.59 9.94 -3.24
C TYR A 11 -14.81 8.96 -4.11
N ARG A 12 -13.48 8.94 -3.95
CA ARG A 12 -12.62 7.98 -4.63
C ARG A 12 -12.14 6.93 -3.63
N VAL A 13 -12.30 5.66 -3.99
CA VAL A 13 -11.86 4.51 -3.21
C VAL A 13 -11.00 3.58 -4.08
N PRO A 14 -10.06 2.85 -3.49
CA PRO A 14 -9.21 1.92 -4.23
C PRO A 14 -10.03 0.72 -4.72
N GLU A 15 -9.70 0.24 -5.91
CA GLU A 15 -10.35 -0.89 -6.58
C GLU A 15 -9.46 -2.13 -6.63
N SER A 16 -8.14 -1.95 -6.46
CA SER A 16 -7.14 -3.00 -6.46
C SER A 16 -6.07 -2.76 -5.39
N TRP A 17 -5.22 -3.77 -5.17
CA TRP A 17 -4.12 -3.72 -4.21
C TRP A 17 -3.11 -2.61 -4.52
N ASP A 18 -2.76 -2.41 -5.79
CA ASP A 18 -1.78 -1.41 -6.22
C ASP A 18 -2.24 0.04 -6.01
N GLU A 19 -3.53 0.25 -5.80
CA GLU A 19 -4.11 1.57 -5.55
C GLU A 19 -4.13 1.95 -4.07
N LEU A 20 -3.80 1.01 -3.17
CA LEU A 20 -3.68 1.26 -1.75
C LEU A 20 -2.40 2.06 -1.48
N THR A 21 -2.56 3.13 -0.69
CA THR A 21 -1.43 3.90 -0.17
C THR A 21 -0.68 3.12 0.91
N GLU A 22 0.61 3.43 1.13
CA GLU A 22 1.43 2.84 2.20
C GLU A 22 0.74 2.86 3.58
N LYS A 23 0.04 3.96 3.90
CA LYS A 23 -0.70 4.11 5.16
C LYS A 23 -1.91 3.16 5.24
N GLN A 24 -2.62 2.97 4.14
CA GLN A 24 -3.76 2.04 4.06
C GLN A 24 -3.29 0.59 4.19
N LEU A 25 -2.17 0.22 3.54
CA LEU A 25 -1.56 -1.10 3.69
C LEU A 25 -1.09 -1.34 5.14
N SER A 26 -0.43 -0.35 5.74
CA SER A 26 0.00 -0.43 7.14
C SER A 26 -1.18 -0.61 8.10
N TYR A 27 -2.28 0.09 7.84
CA TYR A 27 -3.51 -0.04 8.62
C TYR A 27 -4.13 -1.43 8.46
N LEU A 28 -4.18 -1.96 7.24
CA LEU A 28 -4.66 -3.32 6.97
C LEU A 28 -3.86 -4.36 7.75
N VAL A 29 -2.52 -4.28 7.71
CA VAL A 29 -1.63 -5.19 8.45
C VAL A 29 -1.92 -5.15 9.96
N ASN A 30 -2.13 -3.95 10.51
CA ASN A 30 -2.45 -3.80 11.93
C ASN A 30 -3.82 -4.38 12.28
N LEU A 31 -4.81 -4.31 11.39
CA LEU A 31 -6.12 -4.93 11.59
C LEU A 31 -6.02 -6.46 11.56
N THR A 32 -5.28 -7.01 10.61
CA THR A 32 -5.14 -8.47 10.42
C THR A 32 -4.23 -9.14 11.45
N GLN A 33 -3.61 -8.39 12.38
CA GLN A 33 -2.89 -8.96 13.53
C GLN A 33 -3.84 -9.64 14.53
N SER A 34 -5.11 -9.25 14.54
CA SER A 34 -6.17 -9.88 15.31
C SER A 34 -7.07 -10.72 14.42
N ASP A 35 -7.68 -11.76 15.00
CA ASP A 35 -8.72 -12.54 14.34
C ASP A 35 -10.00 -11.70 14.29
N ILE A 36 -10.27 -11.10 13.13
CA ILE A 36 -11.40 -10.19 12.90
C ILE A 36 -12.31 -10.82 11.83
N PRO A 37 -13.64 -10.76 11.98
CA PRO A 37 -14.54 -11.21 10.93
C PRO A 37 -14.38 -10.39 9.64
N ILE A 38 -14.61 -11.06 8.51
CA ILE A 38 -14.34 -10.53 7.17
C ILE A 38 -15.14 -9.26 6.90
N GLU A 39 -16.41 -9.23 7.32
CA GLU A 39 -17.30 -8.09 7.14
C GLU A 39 -16.78 -6.88 7.92
N GLU A 40 -16.27 -7.09 9.13
CA GLU A 40 -15.70 -6.04 9.95
C GLU A 40 -14.40 -5.49 9.34
N LEU A 41 -13.54 -6.36 8.79
CA LEU A 41 -12.34 -5.96 8.05
C LEU A 41 -12.69 -5.02 6.88
N LYS A 42 -13.69 -5.40 6.07
CA LYS A 42 -14.13 -4.59 4.92
C LYS A 42 -14.66 -3.23 5.36
N VAL A 43 -15.46 -3.19 6.43
CA VAL A 43 -16.02 -1.94 6.96
C VAL A 43 -14.93 -1.03 7.51
N HIS A 44 -13.97 -1.56 8.28
CA HIS A 44 -12.85 -0.75 8.78
C HIS A 44 -11.98 -0.20 7.66
N MET A 45 -11.68 -1.02 6.64
CA MET A 45 -10.92 -0.58 5.47
C MET A 45 -11.66 0.49 4.67
N MET A 46 -12.96 0.31 4.46
CA MET A 46 -13.82 1.31 3.82
C MET A 46 -13.80 2.64 4.58
N LEU A 47 -14.00 2.60 5.90
CA LEU A 47 -13.98 3.79 6.75
C LEU A 47 -12.62 4.49 6.70
N TYR A 48 -11.53 3.73 6.75
CA TYR A 48 -10.18 4.28 6.69
C TYR A 48 -9.89 4.93 5.33
N CYS A 49 -10.28 4.29 4.23
CA CYS A 49 -10.11 4.84 2.87
C CYS A 49 -10.91 6.13 2.65
N LEU A 50 -12.09 6.23 3.27
CA LEU A 50 -12.93 7.43 3.23
C LEU A 50 -12.52 8.49 4.27
N ASN A 51 -11.53 8.21 5.13
CA ASN A 51 -11.20 9.04 6.29
C ASN A 51 -12.46 9.35 7.13
N ALA A 52 -13.23 8.30 7.37
CA ALA A 52 -14.55 8.34 7.96
C ALA A 52 -14.57 7.67 9.34
N HIS A 53 -15.49 8.12 10.19
CA HIS A 53 -15.69 7.56 11.52
C HIS A 53 -17.17 7.38 11.82
N VAL A 54 -17.49 6.29 12.52
CA VAL A 54 -18.83 6.05 13.05
C VAL A 54 -19.09 7.02 14.21
N CYS A 55 -20.16 7.79 14.11
CA CYS A 55 -20.55 8.77 15.12
C CYS A 55 -21.55 8.18 16.12
N ARG A 56 -21.48 8.63 17.39
CA ARG A 56 -22.51 8.34 18.39
C ARG A 56 -23.87 8.89 17.95
N TYR A 57 -24.91 8.08 18.13
CA TYR A 57 -26.27 8.32 17.65
C TYR A 57 -27.22 8.81 18.75
N ARG A 58 -28.37 9.38 18.36
CA ARG A 58 -29.53 9.68 19.23
C ARG A 58 -30.61 8.64 18.98
N ASP A 59 -31.31 8.20 20.03
CA ASP A 59 -32.20 7.02 20.02
C ASP A 59 -33.30 6.93 18.93
N ILE A 60 -33.58 8.04 18.27
CA ILE A 60 -34.63 8.20 17.26
C ILE A 60 -34.27 7.49 15.93
N TYR A 61 -32.99 7.20 15.67
CA TYR A 61 -32.51 6.67 14.38
C TYR A 61 -31.98 5.22 14.45
N ARG A 62 -32.60 4.34 15.27
CA ARG A 62 -32.10 2.96 15.54
C ARG A 62 -31.76 2.12 14.32
N HIS A 63 -32.39 2.41 13.18
CA HIS A 63 -32.24 1.66 11.93
C HIS A 63 -31.16 2.23 10.99
N GLN A 64 -30.42 3.27 11.40
CA GLN A 64 -29.45 3.98 10.56
C GLN A 64 -28.11 4.19 11.26
N VAL A 65 -27.03 4.04 10.49
CA VAL A 65 -25.65 4.27 10.90
C VAL A 65 -25.23 5.68 10.47
N LYS A 66 -24.70 6.45 11.43
CA LYS A 66 -24.21 7.80 11.16
C LYS A 66 -22.70 7.79 10.93
N ILE A 67 -22.28 8.08 9.70
CA ILE A 67 -20.86 8.14 9.33
C ILE A 67 -20.47 9.60 9.08
N SER A 68 -19.43 10.07 9.76
CA SER A 68 -18.80 11.35 9.43
C SER A 68 -17.62 11.13 8.52
N ILE A 69 -17.63 11.73 7.33
CA ILE A 69 -16.55 11.65 6.36
C ILE A 69 -15.77 12.96 6.41
N GLY A 70 -14.48 12.87 6.71
CA GLY A 70 -13.58 14.02 6.64
C GLY A 70 -13.18 14.28 5.19
N THR A 71 -13.68 15.36 4.59
CA THR A 71 -13.13 15.79 3.28
C THR A 71 -11.71 16.31 3.49
N PRO A 72 -10.70 15.82 2.73
CA PRO A 72 -9.40 16.47 2.69
C PRO A 72 -9.59 17.82 2.01
N GLY A 73 -9.80 18.85 2.82
CA GLY A 73 -9.87 20.23 2.35
C GLY A 73 -8.55 20.58 1.68
N ASN A 74 -8.57 20.69 0.35
CA ASN A 74 -7.50 21.37 -0.36
C ASN A 74 -7.47 22.80 0.16
N LYS A 75 -6.37 23.14 0.84
CA LYS A 75 -6.03 24.42 1.48
C LYS A 75 -6.56 24.54 2.93
N ILE A 76 -5.59 24.47 3.86
CA ILE A 76 -5.62 24.79 5.29
C ILE A 76 -5.82 23.56 6.22
N PRO A 77 -4.77 23.11 6.93
CA PRO A 77 -4.77 21.87 7.75
C PRO A 77 -5.64 21.91 9.02
N PHE A 78 -6.42 22.98 9.25
CA PHE A 78 -7.16 23.19 10.50
C PHE A 78 -8.70 23.16 10.37
N ARG A 79 -9.25 23.03 9.15
CA ARG A 79 -10.71 22.90 8.94
C ARG A 79 -11.05 21.77 7.98
N THR A 80 -10.97 20.54 8.45
CA THR A 80 -11.62 19.40 7.78
C THR A 80 -13.13 19.61 7.87
N HIS A 81 -13.81 19.95 6.77
CA HIS A 81 -15.27 19.93 6.73
C HIS A 81 -15.73 18.47 6.85
N LYS A 82 -16.17 18.09 8.05
CA LYS A 82 -16.74 16.75 8.30
C LYS A 82 -18.19 16.75 7.85
N LYS A 83 -18.46 16.18 6.68
CA LYS A 83 -19.84 15.91 6.24
C LYS A 83 -20.36 14.68 6.98
N LYS A 84 -21.63 14.70 7.37
CA LYS A 84 -22.25 13.62 8.15
C LYS A 84 -23.36 13.00 7.31
N TYR A 85 -23.24 11.70 7.09
CA TYR A 85 -24.20 10.90 6.33
C TYR A 85 -24.93 9.97 7.29
N LEU A 86 -26.23 9.80 7.05
CA LEU A 86 -27.04 8.77 7.66
C LEU A 86 -27.23 7.71 6.59
N LEU A 87 -26.70 6.52 6.82
CA LEU A 87 -26.74 5.40 5.90
C LEU A 87 -27.42 4.22 6.57
N PHE A 88 -28.15 3.43 5.80
CA PHE A 88 -28.69 2.16 6.29
C PHE A 88 -27.58 1.10 6.36
N PRO A 89 -27.69 0.09 7.25
CA PRO A 89 -26.73 -1.01 7.31
C PRO A 89 -26.51 -1.71 5.96
N GLU A 90 -27.57 -1.84 5.15
CA GLU A 90 -27.52 -2.44 3.82
C GLU A 90 -26.74 -1.60 2.81
N GLU A 91 -26.71 -0.27 2.98
CA GLU A 91 -25.90 0.64 2.17
C GLU A 91 -24.43 0.54 2.56
N VAL A 92 -24.15 0.43 3.87
CA VAL A 92 -22.80 0.21 4.38
C VAL A 92 -22.24 -1.12 3.89
N ASN A 93 -23.03 -2.18 3.90
CA ASN A 93 -22.62 -3.50 3.38
C ASN A 93 -22.30 -3.44 1.88
N ARG A 94 -23.15 -2.77 1.08
CA ARG A 94 -22.89 -2.58 -0.37
C ARG A 94 -21.61 -1.79 -0.64
N LEU A 95 -21.30 -0.78 0.18
CA LEU A 95 -20.04 -0.05 0.07
C LEU A 95 -18.84 -0.91 0.51
N ALA A 96 -19.02 -1.76 1.52
CA ALA A 96 -17.98 -2.69 1.99
C ALA A 96 -17.66 -3.79 0.97
N GLU A 97 -18.63 -4.21 0.14
CA GLU A 97 -18.42 -5.17 -0.95
C GLU A 97 -17.39 -4.69 -1.99
N LEU A 98 -17.18 -3.38 -2.13
CA LEU A 98 -16.13 -2.83 -3.00
C LEU A 98 -14.73 -3.28 -2.58
N PHE A 99 -14.54 -3.68 -1.32
CA PHE A 99 -13.28 -4.16 -0.77
C PHE A 99 -13.13 -5.69 -0.86
N ASN A 100 -13.98 -6.37 -1.64
CA ASN A 100 -13.87 -7.82 -1.87
C ASN A 100 -12.52 -8.22 -2.50
N PHE A 101 -11.88 -7.34 -3.27
CA PHE A 101 -10.56 -7.61 -3.88
C PHE A 101 -9.45 -7.86 -2.84
N LEU A 102 -9.64 -7.48 -1.57
CA LEU A 102 -8.68 -7.75 -0.50
C LEU A 102 -8.62 -9.23 -0.12
N LEU A 103 -9.61 -10.02 -0.52
CA LEU A 103 -9.83 -11.37 -0.02
C LEU A 103 -9.75 -12.37 -1.16
N MET A 104 -9.03 -13.45 -0.92
CA MET A 104 -9.02 -14.61 -1.78
C MET A 104 -9.64 -15.80 -1.03
N CYS A 105 -10.41 -16.61 -1.75
CA CYS A 105 -11.08 -17.78 -1.22
C CYS A 105 -10.34 -19.03 -1.70
N GLU A 106 -9.74 -19.77 -0.77
CA GLU A 106 -9.13 -21.06 -1.06
C GLU A 106 -10.18 -22.16 -0.86
N LYS A 107 -10.39 -22.98 -1.90
CA LYS A 107 -11.43 -24.02 -1.94
C LYS A 107 -10.82 -25.41 -1.90
N ASP A 108 -10.08 -25.73 -0.84
CA ASP A 108 -9.49 -27.06 -0.71
C ASP A 108 -10.37 -28.02 0.09
N THR A 109 -10.92 -27.60 1.25
CA THR A 109 -11.75 -28.47 2.12
C THR A 109 -12.71 -27.71 3.05
N GLU A 110 -12.32 -26.51 3.50
CA GLU A 110 -13.14 -25.54 4.22
C GLU A 110 -13.00 -24.17 3.53
N MET A 111 -14.06 -23.38 3.48
CA MET A 111 -14.01 -22.02 2.91
C MET A 111 -13.16 -21.11 3.81
N LYS A 112 -11.85 -21.06 3.55
CA LYS A 112 -10.91 -20.18 4.25
C LYS A 112 -10.68 -18.95 3.41
N TYR A 113 -11.00 -17.80 3.99
CA TYR A 113 -10.70 -16.50 3.40
C TYR A 113 -9.37 -16.02 3.95
N HIS A 114 -8.47 -15.65 3.06
CA HIS A 114 -7.19 -15.07 3.44
C HIS A 114 -6.97 -13.75 2.69
N VAL A 115 -6.24 -12.85 3.33
CA VAL A 115 -5.82 -11.60 2.71
C VAL A 115 -4.62 -11.93 1.83
N HIS A 116 -4.83 -11.95 0.51
CA HIS A 116 -3.79 -12.24 -0.46
C HIS A 116 -3.34 -10.93 -1.14
N PRO A 117 -2.19 -10.36 -0.75
CA PRO A 117 -1.69 -9.15 -1.39
C PRO A 117 -1.17 -9.46 -2.79
N GLU A 118 -2.01 -9.24 -3.80
CA GLU A 118 -1.62 -9.26 -5.22
C GLU A 118 -1.01 -7.92 -5.63
N LEU A 119 0.03 -7.49 -4.91
CA LEU A 119 0.77 -6.27 -5.24
C LEU A 119 1.67 -6.55 -6.44
N THR A 120 1.45 -5.83 -7.53
CA THR A 120 2.33 -5.84 -8.71
C THR A 120 3.33 -4.71 -8.68
N VAL A 121 3.09 -3.69 -7.85
CA VAL A 121 3.98 -2.55 -7.64
C VAL A 121 4.51 -2.57 -6.21
N ASN A 122 5.83 -2.46 -6.04
CA ASN A 122 6.42 -2.28 -4.71
C ASN A 122 5.90 -0.98 -4.07
N PRO A 123 5.10 -1.05 -2.99
CA PRO A 123 4.57 0.15 -2.35
C PRO A 123 5.64 0.90 -1.56
N TYR A 124 6.73 0.22 -1.15
CA TYR A 124 7.83 0.79 -0.39
C TYR A 124 9.08 0.95 -1.26
N ARG A 125 9.03 1.91 -2.20
CA ARG A 125 10.14 2.12 -3.15
C ARG A 125 11.46 2.50 -2.50
N ALA A 126 11.37 3.19 -1.37
CA ALA A 126 12.54 3.47 -0.55
C ALA A 126 12.18 3.62 0.92
N PHE A 127 12.89 2.90 1.79
CA PHE A 127 12.77 3.07 3.23
C PHE A 127 13.92 3.93 3.76
N PHE A 128 13.58 4.87 4.65
CA PHE A 128 14.58 5.68 5.35
C PHE A 128 14.82 5.08 6.73
N CYS A 129 16.04 4.61 6.98
CA CYS A 129 16.46 4.14 8.30
C CYS A 129 17.78 4.83 8.68
N ARG A 130 17.81 5.46 9.86
CA ARG A 130 19.01 6.12 10.41
C ARG A 130 19.74 7.01 9.38
N PHE A 131 19.00 7.92 8.74
CA PHE A 131 19.49 8.87 7.72
C PHE A 131 20.01 8.24 6.41
N ARG A 132 19.85 6.92 6.22
CA ARG A 132 20.14 6.25 4.96
C ARG A 132 18.84 5.91 4.24
N LYS A 133 18.82 6.23 2.94
CA LYS A 133 17.74 5.84 2.03
C LYS A 133 18.12 4.50 1.42
N PHE A 134 17.33 3.48 1.70
CA PHE A 134 17.47 2.16 1.12
C PHE A 134 16.42 2.01 0.03
N ARG A 135 16.78 1.44 -1.12
CA ARG A 135 15.86 1.15 -2.23
C ARG A 135 15.66 -0.35 -2.33
N GLY A 136 14.45 -0.78 -2.70
CA GLY A 136 14.21 -2.19 -3.01
C GLY A 136 15.05 -2.65 -4.22
N PRO A 137 15.34 -3.96 -4.35
CA PRO A 137 16.09 -4.51 -5.48
C PRO A 137 15.38 -4.27 -6.82
N GLU A 138 14.04 -4.36 -6.86
CA GLU A 138 13.25 -4.10 -8.07
C GLU A 138 13.40 -2.66 -8.56
N ASP A 139 13.34 -1.67 -7.66
CA ASP A 139 13.56 -0.26 -8.03
C ASP A 139 15.00 -0.01 -8.49
N GLY A 140 15.97 -0.74 -7.94
CA GLY A 140 17.37 -0.69 -8.40
C GLY A 140 17.54 -1.21 -9.84
N LEU A 141 16.77 -2.23 -10.22
CA LEU A 141 16.78 -2.80 -11.57
C LEU A 141 15.98 -1.95 -12.57
N LEU A 142 14.86 -1.37 -12.15
CA LEU A 142 13.99 -0.56 -13.02
C LEU A 142 14.54 0.85 -13.30
N ASP A 143 15.34 1.41 -12.38
CA ASP A 143 15.97 2.74 -12.49
C ASP A 143 17.47 2.64 -12.82
N ILE A 144 17.89 1.58 -13.52
CA ILE A 144 19.30 1.35 -13.84
C ILE A 144 19.74 2.23 -15.02
N ARG A 145 20.88 2.91 -14.88
CA ARG A 145 21.51 3.62 -16.00
C ARG A 145 22.23 2.63 -16.92
N PHE A 146 22.40 3.01 -18.19
CA PHE A 146 23.09 2.16 -19.16
C PHE A 146 24.51 1.76 -18.72
N GLU A 147 25.29 2.69 -18.16
CA GLU A 147 26.63 2.40 -17.63
C GLU A 147 26.56 1.39 -16.48
N GLN A 148 25.62 1.56 -15.56
CA GLN A 148 25.38 0.62 -14.45
C GLN A 148 24.99 -0.77 -14.97
N PHE A 149 24.17 -0.83 -16.01
CA PHE A 149 23.73 -2.08 -16.63
C PHE A 149 24.91 -2.85 -17.27
N MET A 150 25.79 -2.16 -17.99
CA MET A 150 26.99 -2.77 -18.58
C MET A 150 27.89 -3.42 -17.52
N HIS A 151 28.12 -2.73 -16.42
CA HIS A 151 28.92 -3.27 -15.31
C HIS A 151 28.19 -4.39 -14.55
N LEU A 152 26.88 -4.26 -14.35
CA LEU A 152 26.06 -5.31 -13.75
C LEU A 152 26.18 -6.61 -14.55
N GLN A 153 26.05 -6.54 -15.89
CA GLN A 153 26.17 -7.71 -16.76
C GLN A 153 27.57 -8.34 -16.67
N HIS A 154 28.63 -7.51 -16.66
CA HIS A 154 29.99 -7.99 -16.48
C HIS A 154 30.21 -8.74 -15.16
N TYR A 155 29.70 -8.21 -14.04
CA TYR A 155 29.83 -8.87 -12.74
C TYR A 155 28.92 -10.08 -12.58
N LEU A 156 27.76 -10.13 -13.25
CA LEU A 156 26.92 -11.32 -13.31
C LEU A 156 27.62 -12.46 -14.07
N ASP A 157 28.27 -12.15 -15.19
CA ASP A 157 29.08 -13.11 -15.93
C ASP A 157 30.29 -13.58 -15.10
N ALA A 158 30.93 -12.67 -14.37
CA ALA A 158 32.03 -12.99 -13.44
C ALA A 158 31.56 -13.83 -12.24
N MET A 159 30.34 -13.61 -11.74
CA MET A 159 29.76 -14.38 -10.62
C MET A 159 29.57 -15.86 -10.96
N ASN A 160 29.32 -16.18 -12.24
CA ASN A 160 29.26 -17.57 -12.69
C ASN A 160 30.61 -18.30 -12.55
N LEU A 161 31.72 -17.56 -12.48
CA LEU A 161 33.07 -18.09 -12.31
C LEU A 161 33.56 -17.98 -10.85
N ASP A 162 33.18 -16.91 -10.15
CA ASP A 162 33.58 -16.63 -8.77
C ASP A 162 32.38 -16.09 -7.96
N PRO A 163 31.83 -16.88 -7.02
CA PRO A 163 30.68 -16.47 -6.20
C PRO A 163 30.92 -15.22 -5.33
N GLU A 164 32.17 -14.86 -5.04
CA GLU A 164 32.49 -13.67 -4.22
C GLU A 164 32.17 -12.35 -4.95
N GLN A 165 32.02 -12.40 -6.28
CA GLN A 165 31.63 -11.25 -7.10
C GLN A 165 30.20 -10.78 -6.86
N ILE A 166 29.40 -11.53 -6.09
CA ILE A 166 28.06 -11.09 -5.68
C ILE A 166 28.10 -9.72 -5.00
N ASN A 167 29.12 -9.41 -4.20
CA ASN A 167 29.23 -8.12 -3.53
C ASN A 167 29.36 -6.97 -4.54
N HIS A 168 30.06 -7.19 -5.65
CA HIS A 168 30.17 -6.22 -6.74
C HIS A 168 28.86 -6.06 -7.53
N VAL A 169 28.09 -7.14 -7.70
CA VAL A 169 26.73 -7.08 -8.27
C VAL A 169 25.81 -6.25 -7.39
N LEU A 170 25.80 -6.50 -6.08
CA LEU A 170 24.99 -5.75 -5.12
C LEU A 170 25.45 -4.26 -5.06
N ALA A 171 26.75 -4.00 -5.06
CA ALA A 171 27.29 -2.64 -5.09
C ALA A 171 26.88 -1.88 -6.37
N CYS A 172 26.80 -2.55 -7.52
CA CYS A 172 26.29 -1.96 -8.77
C CYS A 172 24.82 -1.57 -8.67
N LEU A 173 23.98 -2.45 -8.10
CA LEU A 173 22.54 -2.24 -7.95
C LEU A 173 22.21 -1.11 -6.98
N TRP A 174 22.92 -1.02 -5.84
CA TRP A 174 22.65 -0.02 -4.81
C TRP A 174 23.63 1.15 -4.81
N HIS A 175 24.32 1.37 -5.94
CA HIS A 175 25.29 2.46 -6.03
C HIS A 175 24.64 3.82 -5.73
N THR A 176 25.08 4.46 -4.64
CA THR A 176 24.40 5.60 -4.03
C THR A 176 24.71 6.97 -4.68
N SER A 177 25.55 6.99 -5.72
CA SER A 177 26.10 8.24 -6.26
C SER A 177 25.25 8.82 -7.41
N LYS A 178 25.21 10.16 -7.50
CA LYS A 178 24.52 10.89 -8.58
C LYS A 178 25.06 10.59 -9.97
N THR A 179 26.31 10.17 -10.10
CA THR A 179 27.01 9.81 -11.34
C THR A 179 27.76 8.51 -11.09
N PHE A 180 27.54 7.48 -11.90
CA PHE A 180 28.15 6.18 -11.67
C PHE A 180 29.68 6.30 -11.62
N ASN A 181 30.29 5.80 -10.55
CA ASN A 181 31.72 5.93 -10.32
C ASN A 181 32.31 4.58 -9.88
N ILE A 182 33.05 3.97 -10.79
CA ILE A 182 33.67 2.64 -10.63
C ILE A 182 34.61 2.61 -9.40
N ASN A 183 35.33 3.69 -9.12
CA ASN A 183 36.26 3.74 -7.98
C ASN A 183 35.56 3.73 -6.62
N ARG A 184 34.26 4.08 -6.59
CA ARG A 184 33.44 3.93 -5.39
C ARG A 184 32.82 2.53 -5.28
N LEU A 185 32.71 1.81 -6.40
CA LEU A 185 32.13 0.48 -6.44
C LEU A 185 32.96 -0.53 -5.65
N GLU A 186 34.29 -0.50 -5.79
CA GLU A 186 35.18 -1.37 -5.02
C GLU A 186 35.05 -1.13 -3.51
N LYS A 187 34.84 0.13 -3.12
CA LYS A 187 34.61 0.51 -1.72
C LYS A 187 33.21 0.15 -1.21
N ASP A 188 32.22 0.13 -2.10
CA ASP A 188 30.85 -0.26 -1.77
C ASP A 188 30.72 -1.80 -1.72
N ALA A 189 31.65 -2.55 -2.35
CA ALA A 189 31.68 -4.01 -2.40
C ALA A 189 32.57 -4.67 -1.32
N SER A 190 33.42 -3.89 -0.63
CA SER A 190 34.26 -4.31 0.49
C SER A 190 33.55 -4.16 1.83
#